data_AF-A0A6L9MLS2-F1
#
_entry.id   AF-A0A6L9MLS2-F1
#
_cell.length_a   1.000
_cell.length_b   1.000
_cell.length_c   1.000
_cell.angle_alpha   90.00
_cell.angle_beta   90.00
_cell.angle_gamma   90.00
#
_symmetry.space_group_name_H-M   'P 1'
#
loop_
_entity.id
_entity.type
_entity.pdbx_description
1 polymer ?
#
loop_
_entity_poly.entity_id
_entity_poly.type
_entity_poly.pdbx_seq_one_letter_code
_entity_poly.pdbx_strand_id
1 'polypeptide(L)'
;MLALHLAGSSIEMEASGLTTTLFGDGSFVKAWPGDSAEDRARAVSLGYAKDDASLTWDDLVQMSREHEAGHAILAHVLGLPHSLTVKGVAAGAYWPHWQAEESAVLGLQRYARLAGVDLVEVARRIHAGGLPIPRL
;
A
#
# COMPACT_ATOMS: atom_id res chain seq x y z
N MET A 1 -2.48 -10.07 -13.56
CA MET A 1 -3.01 -9.85 -12.20
C MET A 1 -2.00 -10.43 -11.23
N LEU A 2 -1.59 -9.66 -10.21
CA LEU A 2 -0.72 -10.11 -9.12
C LEU A 2 -1.59 -10.23 -7.86
N ALA A 3 -1.45 -11.32 -7.11
CA ALA A 3 -2.12 -11.49 -5.82
C ALA A 3 -1.06 -11.76 -4.75
N LEU A 4 -1.08 -10.97 -3.68
CA LEU A 4 -0.14 -11.06 -2.56
C LEU A 4 -0.90 -11.34 -1.28
N HIS A 5 -0.39 -12.22 -0.43
CA HIS A 5 -1.01 -12.55 0.85
C HIS A 5 -0.02 -12.27 1.99
N LEU A 6 -0.36 -11.34 2.87
CA LEU A 6 0.44 -10.94 4.02
C LEU A 6 -0.47 -10.30 5.08
N ALA A 7 -0.13 -10.46 6.36
CA ALA A 7 -0.90 -9.95 7.50
C ALA A 7 -2.42 -10.20 7.38
N GLY A 8 -2.83 -11.46 7.17
CA GLY A 8 -4.25 -11.86 7.17
C GLY A 8 -5.14 -11.24 6.07
N SER A 9 -4.55 -10.54 5.09
CA SER A 9 -5.24 -10.00 3.92
C SER A 9 -4.60 -10.45 2.61
N SER A 10 -5.40 -10.43 1.54
CA SER A 10 -4.94 -10.54 0.16
C SER A 10 -5.00 -9.18 -0.52
N ILE A 11 -3.95 -8.79 -1.24
CA ILE A 11 -3.97 -7.62 -2.14
C ILE A 11 -3.90 -8.14 -3.58
N GLU A 12 -4.95 -7.89 -4.34
CA GLU A 12 -5.02 -8.15 -5.78
C GLU A 12 -4.70 -6.87 -6.54
N MET A 13 -3.74 -6.93 -7.46
CA MET A 13 -3.30 -5.80 -8.27
C MET A 13 -3.52 -6.12 -9.76
N GLU A 14 -4.38 -5.33 -10.39
CA GLU A 14 -4.69 -5.43 -11.81
C GLU A 14 -3.71 -4.62 -12.66
N ALA A 15 -3.55 -5.00 -13.93
CA ALA A 15 -2.73 -4.26 -14.88
C ALA A 15 -3.24 -2.83 -15.10
N SER A 16 -4.55 -2.62 -14.94
CA SER A 16 -5.24 -1.34 -15.06
C SER A 16 -4.88 -0.33 -13.96
N GLY A 17 -4.30 -0.81 -12.86
CA GLY A 17 -4.00 -0.01 -11.67
C GLY A 17 -4.95 -0.26 -10.51
N LEU A 18 -6.10 -0.91 -10.74
CA LEU A 18 -6.99 -1.29 -9.63
C LEU A 18 -6.26 -2.18 -8.64
N THR A 19 -6.47 -1.86 -7.38
CA THR A 19 -6.11 -2.74 -6.28
C THR A 19 -7.38 -3.13 -5.51
N THR A 20 -7.43 -4.39 -5.09
CA THR A 20 -8.48 -4.90 -4.19
C THR A 20 -7.82 -5.56 -2.99
N THR A 21 -8.06 -5.02 -1.80
CA THR A 21 -7.64 -5.62 -0.53
C THR A 21 -8.79 -6.44 0.03
N LEU A 22 -8.64 -7.76 0.12
CA LEU A 22 -9.63 -8.70 0.67
C LEU A 22 -9.22 -9.21 2.05
N PHE A 23 -10.18 -9.28 2.97
CA PHE A 23 -9.99 -9.79 4.33
C PHE A 23 -10.60 -11.17 4.51
N GLY A 24 -10.16 -11.92 5.54
CA GLY A 24 -10.63 -13.27 5.82
C GLY A 24 -12.13 -13.40 6.14
N ASP A 25 -12.82 -12.30 6.45
CA ASP A 25 -14.27 -12.26 6.67
C ASP A 25 -15.07 -11.90 5.40
N GLY A 26 -14.39 -11.82 4.24
CA GLY A 26 -15.00 -11.51 2.94
C GLY A 26 -15.22 -10.02 2.66
N SER A 27 -14.97 -9.14 3.64
CA SER A 27 -14.97 -7.69 3.38
C SER A 27 -13.79 -7.30 2.48
N PHE A 28 -13.93 -6.19 1.76
CA PHE A 28 -12.91 -5.72 0.84
C PHE A 28 -12.89 -4.19 0.68
N VAL A 29 -11.75 -3.67 0.22
CA VAL A 29 -11.57 -2.28 -0.21
C VAL A 29 -11.02 -2.27 -1.63
N LYS A 30 -11.53 -1.35 -2.46
CA LYS A 30 -10.98 -1.08 -3.78
C LYS A 30 -10.31 0.28 -3.77
N ALA A 31 -9.10 0.37 -4.31
CA ALA A 31 -8.41 1.63 -4.53
C ALA A 31 -7.97 1.75 -5.98
N TRP A 32 -8.21 2.93 -6.55
CA TRP A 32 -7.82 3.28 -7.91
C TRP A 32 -6.79 4.40 -7.86
N PRO A 33 -5.80 4.44 -8.78
CA PRO A 33 -4.88 5.56 -8.86
C PRO A 33 -5.63 6.88 -9.06
N GLY A 34 -5.42 7.82 -8.14
CA GLY A 34 -5.93 9.18 -8.27
C GLY A 34 -5.10 10.00 -9.24
N ASP A 35 -5.76 10.84 -10.04
CA ASP A 35 -5.12 11.80 -10.97
C ASP A 35 -5.56 13.24 -10.69
N SER A 36 -5.90 13.53 -9.42
CA SER A 36 -6.17 14.90 -9.01
C SER A 36 -4.86 15.68 -8.87
N ALA A 37 -4.93 17.02 -8.85
CA ALA A 37 -3.75 17.85 -8.59
C ALA A 37 -3.07 17.51 -7.24
N GLU A 38 -3.84 17.10 -6.24
CA GLU A 38 -3.31 16.66 -4.94
C GLU A 38 -2.55 15.33 -5.07
N ASP A 39 -3.11 14.36 -5.81
CA ASP A 39 -2.48 13.05 -6.03
C ASP A 39 -1.18 13.18 -6.82
N ARG A 40 -1.19 14.02 -7.86
CA ARG A 40 0.00 14.29 -8.68
C ARG A 40 1.09 14.99 -7.87
N ALA A 41 0.73 15.98 -7.05
CA ALA A 41 1.66 16.63 -6.13
C ALA A 41 2.22 15.64 -5.08
N ARG A 42 1.38 14.74 -4.56
CA ARG A 42 1.79 13.67 -3.65
C ARG A 42 2.80 12.75 -4.32
N ALA A 43 2.53 12.27 -5.53
CA ALA A 43 3.42 11.39 -6.29
C ALA A 43 4.81 12.00 -6.49
N VAL A 44 4.88 13.28 -6.86
CA VAL A 44 6.16 14.02 -6.96
C VAL A 44 6.85 14.10 -5.60
N SER A 45 6.12 14.46 -4.54
CA SER A 45 6.69 14.60 -3.18
C SER A 45 7.25 13.29 -2.61
N LEU A 46 6.70 12.15 -3.03
CA LEU A 46 7.13 10.80 -2.65
C LEU A 46 8.27 10.27 -3.54
N GLY A 47 8.59 10.94 -4.65
CA GLY A 47 9.69 10.57 -5.54
C GLY A 47 9.33 9.58 -6.65
N TYR A 48 8.07 9.56 -7.10
CA TYR A 48 7.68 8.80 -8.30
C TYR A 48 8.03 9.52 -9.59
N ALA A 49 7.98 10.85 -9.58
CA ALA A 49 8.42 11.69 -10.68
C ALA A 49 9.25 12.86 -10.18
N LYS A 50 10.04 13.47 -11.06
CA LYS A 50 10.86 14.64 -10.73
C LYS A 50 9.99 15.88 -10.52
N ASP A 51 8.98 16.02 -11.35
CA ASP A 51 8.02 17.10 -11.37
C ASP A 51 6.73 16.62 -12.06
N ASP A 52 5.69 17.46 -11.99
CA ASP A 52 4.37 17.16 -12.53
C ASP A 52 4.33 16.98 -14.06
N ALA A 53 5.28 17.60 -14.78
CA ALA A 53 5.39 17.48 -16.23
C ALA A 53 6.00 16.13 -16.65
N SER A 54 6.84 15.54 -15.79
CA SER A 54 7.43 14.21 -15.99
C SER A 54 6.56 13.05 -15.48
N LEU A 55 5.48 13.35 -14.74
CA LEU A 55 4.63 12.35 -14.12
C LEU A 55 3.76 11.63 -15.16
N THR A 56 3.79 10.31 -15.15
CA THR A 56 3.01 9.44 -16.04
C THR A 56 1.87 8.73 -15.31
N TRP A 57 0.95 8.13 -16.06
CA TRP A 57 -0.08 7.25 -15.49
C TRP A 57 0.55 6.05 -14.75
N ASP A 58 1.63 5.48 -15.27
CA ASP A 58 2.30 4.33 -14.66
C ASP A 58 2.93 4.70 -13.30
N ASP A 59 3.36 5.94 -13.13
CA ASP A 59 3.86 6.44 -11.84
C ASP A 59 2.76 6.51 -10.78
N LEU A 60 1.56 6.97 -11.16
CA LEU A 60 0.39 6.99 -10.27
C LEU A 60 -0.09 5.57 -9.94
N VAL A 61 -0.07 4.67 -10.93
CA VAL A 61 -0.36 3.24 -10.73
C VAL A 61 0.63 2.63 -9.75
N GLN A 62 1.92 2.89 -9.92
CA GLN A 62 2.94 2.36 -9.01
C GLN A 62 2.81 2.96 -7.61
N MET A 63 2.54 4.26 -7.50
CA MET A 63 2.28 4.93 -6.21
C MET A 63 1.11 4.27 -5.48
N SER A 64 -0.01 4.03 -6.17
CA SER A 64 -1.19 3.39 -5.58
C SER A 64 -0.89 1.96 -5.12
N ARG A 65 -0.18 1.15 -5.93
CA ARG A 65 0.19 -0.22 -5.57
C ARG A 65 1.13 -0.28 -4.37
N GLU A 66 2.15 0.56 -4.35
CA GLU A 66 3.10 0.62 -3.23
C GLU A 66 2.42 1.13 -1.95
N HIS A 67 1.43 2.00 -2.06
CA HIS A 67 0.63 2.48 -0.93
C HIS A 67 -0.17 1.33 -0.28
N GLU A 68 -0.95 0.57 -1.07
CA GLU A 68 -1.67 -0.60 -0.57
C GLU A 68 -0.74 -1.68 -0.01
N ALA A 69 0.39 -1.94 -0.69
CA ALA A 69 1.42 -2.85 -0.19
C ALA A 69 1.98 -2.35 1.16
N GLY A 70 2.19 -1.04 1.30
CA GLY A 70 2.70 -0.41 2.52
C GLY A 70 1.84 -0.71 3.75
N HIS A 71 0.52 -0.62 3.62
CA HIS A 71 -0.41 -0.98 4.70
C HIS A 71 -0.21 -2.43 5.18
N ALA A 72 -0.16 -3.37 4.23
CA ALA A 72 -0.06 -4.77 4.59
C ALA A 72 1.36 -5.15 5.07
N ILE A 73 2.41 -4.51 4.54
CA ILE A 73 3.79 -4.64 5.04
C ILE A 73 3.88 -4.17 6.49
N LEU A 74 3.36 -2.98 6.80
CA LEU A 74 3.39 -2.45 8.17
C LEU A 74 2.63 -3.37 9.14
N ALA A 75 1.45 -3.82 8.74
CA ALA A 75 0.69 -4.79 9.54
C ALA A 75 1.49 -6.08 9.79
N HIS A 76 2.15 -6.62 8.76
CA HIS A 76 2.96 -7.84 8.87
C HIS A 76 4.14 -7.65 9.83
N VAL A 77 4.88 -6.56 9.68
CA VAL A 77 6.06 -6.25 10.51
C VAL A 77 5.68 -6.05 11.98
N LEU A 78 4.52 -5.45 12.24
CA LEU A 78 4.01 -5.22 13.60
C LEU A 78 3.28 -6.45 14.18
N GLY A 79 3.16 -7.55 13.44
CA GLY A 79 2.43 -8.74 13.88
C GLY A 79 0.93 -8.53 14.02
N LEU A 80 0.38 -7.54 13.32
CA LEU A 80 -1.05 -7.26 13.29
C LEU A 80 -1.77 -8.23 12.35
N PRO A 81 -3.04 -8.54 12.61
CA PRO A 81 -3.82 -9.45 11.77
C PRO A 81 -4.20 -8.85 10.41
N HIS A 82 -4.01 -7.54 10.22
CA HIS A 82 -4.19 -6.74 9.00
C HIS A 82 -3.96 -5.25 9.31
N SER A 83 -3.97 -4.40 8.29
CA SER A 83 -3.99 -2.94 8.44
C SER A 83 -5.32 -2.50 9.07
N LEU A 84 -5.27 -1.80 10.21
CA LEU A 84 -6.46 -1.35 10.93
C LEU A 84 -7.20 -0.25 10.16
N THR A 85 -6.46 0.59 9.45
CA THR A 85 -7.04 1.66 8.61
C THR A 85 -7.85 1.09 7.46
N VAL A 86 -7.23 0.27 6.59
CA VAL A 86 -7.94 -0.33 5.45
C VAL A 86 -9.09 -1.24 5.92
N LYS A 87 -8.93 -1.93 7.05
CA LYS A 87 -10.04 -2.70 7.63
C LYS A 87 -11.20 -1.82 8.08
N GLY A 88 -10.90 -0.69 8.73
CA GLY A 88 -11.90 0.29 9.13
C GLY A 88 -12.67 0.86 7.93
N VAL A 89 -11.97 1.11 6.82
CA VAL A 89 -12.60 1.50 5.54
C VAL A 89 -13.55 0.40 5.03
N ALA A 90 -13.10 -0.85 5.00
CA ALA A 90 -13.93 -1.99 4.57
C ALA A 90 -15.21 -2.14 5.40
N ALA A 91 -15.13 -1.84 6.69
CA ALA A 91 -16.24 -1.95 7.64
C ALA A 91 -17.15 -0.69 7.67
N GLY A 92 -16.80 0.39 6.96
CA GLY A 92 -17.46 1.69 7.09
C GLY A 92 -17.30 2.32 8.49
N ALA A 93 -16.33 1.85 9.27
CA ALA A 93 -16.06 2.25 10.65
C ALA A 93 -14.56 2.55 10.81
N TYR A 94 -14.17 3.78 10.49
CA TYR A 94 -12.77 4.21 10.50
C TYR A 94 -12.08 3.93 11.84
N TRP A 95 -10.86 3.40 11.78
CA TRP A 95 -10.00 3.27 12.94
C TRP A 95 -9.62 4.67 13.46
N PRO A 96 -9.79 4.99 14.77
CA PRO A 96 -9.60 6.37 15.27
C PRO A 96 -8.22 6.99 15.05
N HIS A 97 -7.21 6.16 14.78
CA HIS A 97 -5.82 6.60 14.59
C HIS A 97 -5.34 6.41 13.14
N TRP A 98 -6.27 6.34 12.18
CA TRP A 98 -5.95 6.09 10.77
C TRP A 98 -4.88 7.04 10.21
N GLN A 99 -4.88 8.31 10.64
CA GLN A 99 -3.87 9.29 10.20
C GLN A 99 -2.44 8.88 10.57
N ALA A 100 -2.25 8.17 11.69
CA ALA A 100 -0.94 7.71 12.12
C ALA A 100 -0.42 6.57 11.23
N GLU A 101 -1.29 5.63 10.85
CA GLU A 101 -0.93 4.56 9.92
C GLU A 101 -0.69 5.11 8.50
N GLU A 102 -1.57 5.98 7.99
CA GLU A 102 -1.36 6.67 6.71
C GLU A 102 -0.02 7.41 6.67
N SER A 103 0.31 8.16 7.74
CA SER A 103 1.58 8.86 7.83
C SER A 103 2.78 7.90 7.83
N ALA A 104 2.65 6.74 8.49
CA ALA A 104 3.67 5.71 8.49
C ALA A 104 3.82 5.06 7.11
N VAL A 105 2.72 4.77 6.40
CA VAL A 105 2.74 4.24 5.02
C VAL A 105 3.40 5.22 4.08
N LEU A 106 3.01 6.50 4.11
CA LEU A 106 3.61 7.54 3.27
C LEU A 106 5.10 7.74 3.58
N GLY A 107 5.48 7.66 4.86
CA GLY A 107 6.88 7.70 5.29
C GLY A 107 7.70 6.52 4.77
N LEU A 108 7.16 5.30 4.91
CA LEU A 108 7.75 4.07 4.39
C LEU A 108 7.91 4.15 2.86
N GLN A 109 6.86 4.56 2.16
CA GLN A 109 6.81 4.73 0.72
C GLN A 109 7.90 5.70 0.25
N ARG A 110 7.95 6.91 0.83
CA ARG A 110 8.98 7.89 0.51
C ARG A 110 10.39 7.37 0.75
N TYR A 111 10.62 6.71 1.89
CA TYR A 111 11.95 6.17 2.22
C TYR A 111 12.35 5.06 1.24
N ALA A 112 11.44 4.15 0.91
CA ALA A 112 11.68 3.08 -0.05
C ALA A 112 12.04 3.65 -1.43
N ARG A 113 11.30 4.67 -1.91
CA ARG A 113 11.61 5.37 -3.16
C ARG A 113 13.01 6.00 -3.14
N LEU A 114 13.38 6.70 -2.07
CA LEU A 114 14.72 7.29 -1.92
C LEU A 114 15.83 6.23 -1.85
N ALA A 115 15.52 5.05 -1.30
CA ALA A 115 16.45 3.91 -1.19
C ALA A 115 16.50 3.04 -2.47
N GLY A 116 15.68 3.34 -3.49
CA GLY A 116 15.57 2.53 -4.71
C GLY A 116 14.92 1.15 -4.47
N VAL A 117 14.04 1.06 -3.47
CA VAL A 117 13.34 -0.18 -3.08
C VAL A 117 11.89 -0.13 -3.58
N ASP A 118 11.47 -1.21 -4.26
CA ASP A 118 10.08 -1.44 -4.67
C ASP A 118 9.32 -2.15 -3.53
N LEU A 119 8.29 -1.51 -2.98
CA LEU A 119 7.49 -2.10 -1.90
C LEU A 119 6.62 -3.27 -2.36
N VAL A 120 6.21 -3.33 -3.64
CA VAL A 120 5.48 -4.48 -4.19
C VAL A 120 6.40 -5.71 -4.23
N GLU A 121 7.68 -5.51 -4.56
CA GLU A 121 8.71 -6.55 -4.47
C GLU A 121 8.92 -7.02 -3.03
N VAL A 122 8.98 -6.10 -2.06
CA VAL A 122 9.08 -6.44 -0.63
C VAL A 122 7.88 -7.28 -0.19
N ALA A 123 6.66 -6.85 -0.52
CA ALA A 123 5.44 -7.59 -0.20
C ALA A 123 5.44 -8.99 -0.83
N ARG A 124 5.96 -9.14 -2.05
CA ARG A 124 6.09 -10.47 -2.70
C ARG A 124 7.07 -11.39 -1.98
N ARG A 125 8.18 -10.85 -1.47
CA ARG A 125 9.13 -11.64 -0.65
C ARG A 125 8.52 -12.06 0.68
N ILE A 126 7.76 -11.18 1.33
CA ILE A 126 7.01 -11.51 2.55
C ILE A 126 6.01 -12.64 2.26
N HIS A 127 5.22 -12.49 1.20
CA HIS A 127 4.25 -13.49 0.76
C HIS A 127 4.89 -14.87 0.52
N ALA A 128 6.08 -14.91 -0.06
CA ALA A 128 6.84 -16.14 -0.29
C ALA A 128 7.49 -16.74 1.00
N GLY A 129 7.23 -16.17 2.18
CA GLY A 129 7.79 -16.60 3.45
C GLY A 129 9.20 -16.06 3.76
N GLY A 130 9.67 -15.07 3.00
CA GLY A 130 11.04 -14.56 3.07
C GLY A 130 11.34 -13.63 4.26
N LEU A 131 10.32 -13.15 4.98
CA LEU A 131 10.49 -12.30 6.17
C LEU A 131 9.58 -12.79 7.31
N PRO A 132 10.14 -13.39 8.38
CA PRO A 132 9.35 -13.84 9.51
C PRO A 132 8.74 -12.64 10.25
N ILE A 133 7.52 -12.84 10.78
CA ILE A 133 6.88 -11.89 11.69
C ILE A 133 7.74 -11.85 12.98
N PRO A 134 8.22 -10.68 13.43
CA PRO A 134 8.86 -10.56 14.73
C PRO A 134 7.90 -11.05 15.81
N ARG A 135 8.29 -12.08 16.57
CA ARG A 135 7.58 -12.42 17.81
C ARG A 135 7.98 -11.37 18.84
N LEU A 136 7.06 -10.46 19.17
CA LEU A 136 7.18 -9.57 20.31
C LEU A 136 7.15 -10.36 21.62
#